data_AF-F6DM32-F1
#
_entry.id   AF-F6DM32-F1
#
_cell.length_a   1.000
_cell.length_b   1.000
_cell.length_c   1.000
_cell.angle_alpha   90.00
_cell.angle_beta   90.00
_cell.angle_gamma   90.00
#
_symmetry.space_group_name_H-M   'P 1'
#
loop_
_entity.id
_entity.type
_entity.pdbx_description
1 polymer ?
#
loop_
_entity_poly.entity_id
_entity_poly.type
_entity_poly.pdbx_seq_one_letter_code
_entity_poly.pdbx_strand_id
1 'polypeptide(L)' 'MIVYIYAQLDEQNICVGLSRLSGVTDLPYMVLIEEFNPDLLGKQWDGEKFLDSA' A
#
# COMPACT_ATOMS: atom_id res chain seq x y z
N MET A 1 -12.01 -2.24 -17.66
CA MET A 1 -11.13 -3.12 -16.86
C MET A 1 -10.94 -2.44 -15.53
N ILE A 2 -11.31 -3.10 -14.43
CA ILE A 2 -11.12 -2.53 -13.08
C ILE A 2 -9.66 -2.77 -12.70
N VAL A 3 -8.98 -1.72 -12.23
CA VAL A 3 -7.59 -1.79 -11.76
C VAL A 3 -7.60 -1.49 -10.28
N TYR A 4 -6.95 -2.36 -9.50
CA TYR A 4 -6.78 -2.21 -8.07
C TYR A 4 -5.34 -1.81 -7.79
N ILE A 5 -5.14 -0.87 -6.87
CA ILE A 5 -3.84 -0.32 -6.55
C ILE A 5 -3.50 -0.72 -5.13
N TYR A 6 -2.33 -1.29 -4.92
CA TYR A 6 -1.92 -1.79 -3.62
C TYR A 6 -0.59 -1.19 -3.19
N ALA A 7 -0.51 -0.81 -1.93
CA ALA A 7 0.75 -0.58 -1.23
C ALA A 7 1.27 -1.91 -0.67
N GLN A 8 2.54 -2.19 -0.93
CA GLN A 8 3.25 -3.37 -0.46
C GLN A 8 4.00 -3.02 0.81
N LEU A 9 3.66 -3.71 1.89
CA LEU A 9 4.28 -3.51 3.19
C LEU A 9 5.39 -4.53 3.44
N ASP A 10 6.42 -4.12 4.16
CA ASP A 10 7.40 -5.03 4.75
C ASP A 10 6.95 -5.54 6.13
N GLU A 11 7.83 -6.31 6.81
CA GLU A 11 7.58 -6.88 8.14
C GLU A 11 7.39 -5.81 9.24
N GLN A 12 7.78 -4.56 8.98
CA GLN A 12 7.65 -3.43 9.90
C GLN A 12 6.45 -2.53 9.55
N ASN A 13 5.60 -2.97 8.61
CA ASN A 13 4.51 -2.19 8.02
C ASN A 13 4.98 -0.93 7.27
N ILE A 14 6.21 -0.90 6.76
CA ILE A 14 6.68 0.19 5.91
C ILE A 14 6.32 -0.11 4.46
N CYS A 15 5.76 0.88 3.76
CA CYS A 15 5.49 0.74 2.33
C CYS A 15 6.81 0.72 1.54
N VAL A 16 7.10 -0.42 0.93
CA VAL A 16 8.31 -0.63 0.12
C VAL A 16 8.02 -0.68 -1.38
N GLY A 17 6.75 -0.70 -1.78
CA GLY A 17 6.37 -0.76 -3.19
C GLY A 17 4.89 -0.47 -3.45
N LEU A 18 4.58 -0.22 -4.72
CA LEU A 18 3.20 -0.03 -5.20
C LEU A 18 2.95 -0.99 -6.37
N SER A 19 1.76 -1.60 -6.40
CA SER A 19 1.36 -2.56 -7.43
C SER A 19 0.02 -2.19 -8.03
N ARG A 20 -0.14 -2.44 -9.34
CA ARG A 20 -1.42 -2.37 -10.04
C ARG A 20 -1.83 -3.77 -10.46
N LEU A 21 -2.98 -4.22 -9.99
CA LEU A 21 -3.52 -5.55 -10.24
C LEU A 21 -4.83 -5.46 -11.01
N SER A 22 -5.10 -6.44 -11.87
CA SER A 22 -6.38 -6.58 -12.59
C SER A 22 -7.49 -7.20 -11.73
N GLY A 23 -7.20 -7.52 -10.47
CA GLY A 23 -8.12 -8.15 -9.53
C GLY A 23 -7.75 -7.84 -8.07
N VAL A 24 -8.61 -8.31 -7.17
CA VAL A 24 -8.47 -8.12 -5.72
C VAL A 24 -7.52 -9.19 -5.14
N THR A 25 -6.74 -8.82 -4.14
CA THR A 25 -5.92 -9.74 -3.33
C THR A 25 -6.23 -9.55 -1.84
N ASP A 26 -6.06 -10.62 -1.07
CA ASP A 26 -6.30 -10.72 0.38
C ASP A 26 -4.99 -10.92 1.17
N LEU A 27 -3.84 -10.66 0.54
CA LEU A 27 -2.54 -10.80 1.17
C LEU A 27 -2.36 -9.76 2.30
N PRO A 28 -1.89 -10.15 3.49
CA PRO A 28 -1.83 -9.26 4.65
C PRO A 28 -0.83 -8.11 4.50
N TYR A 29 0.14 -8.24 3.60
CA TYR A 29 1.14 -7.21 3.27
C TYR A 29 0.72 -6.33 2.07
N MET A 30 -0.53 -6.45 1.60
CA MET A 30 -1.07 -5.69 0.47
C MET A 30 -2.25 -4.83 0.95
N VAL A 31 -2.02 -3.53 1.10
CA VAL A 31 -3.06 -2.57 1.48
C VAL A 31 -3.64 -1.95 0.22
N LEU A 32 -4.95 -2.10 0.00
CA LEU A 32 -5.66 -1.45 -1.09
C LEU A 32 -5.67 0.07 -0.87
N ILE A 33 -5.24 0.83 -1.88
CA ILE A 33 -5.22 2.30 -1.87
C ILE A 33 -6.06 2.84 -3.02
N GLU A 34 -6.62 4.03 -2.83
CA GLU A 34 -7.54 4.64 -3.80
C GLU A 34 -6.82 5.12 -5.08
N GLU A 35 -5.58 5.59 -4.93
CA GLU A 35 -4.79 6.12 -6.04
C GLU A 35 -3.33 5.67 -5.98
N PHE A 36 -2.66 5.71 -7.12
CA PHE A 36 -1.23 5.41 -7.19
C PHE A 36 -0.44 6.61 -6.66
N ASN A 37 -0.03 6.53 -5.39
CA ASN A 37 0.67 7.61 -4.70
C ASN A 37 2.09 7.18 -4.27
N PRO A 38 3.14 7.57 -5.03
CA PRO A 38 4.54 7.30 -4.69
C PRO A 38 5.00 7.89 -3.35
N ASP A 39 4.33 8.92 -2.83
CA ASP A 39 4.69 9.56 -1.55
C ASP A 39 4.43 8.63 -0.36
N LEU A 40 3.72 7.53 -0.56
CA LEU A 40 3.54 6.50 0.45
C LEU A 40 4.80 5.67 0.68
N LEU A 41 5.74 5.64 -0.27
CA LEU A 41 6.97 4.86 -0.14
C LEU A 41 7.79 5.35 1.08
N GLY A 42 8.18 4.41 1.93
CA GLY A 42 8.87 4.68 3.18
C GLY A 42 7.96 5.14 4.34
N LYS A 43 6.66 5.35 4.11
CA LYS A 43 5.69 5.63 5.19
C LYS A 43 5.27 4.34 5.88
N GLN A 44 5.03 4.45 7.18
CA GLN A 44 4.53 3.35 7.99
C GLN A 44 3.01 3.28 7.94
N TRP A 45 2.46 2.08 7.77
CA TRP A 45 1.05 1.79 7.89
C TRP A 45 0.71 1.42 9.35
N ASP A 46 -0.26 2.09 9.96
CA ASP A 46 -0.67 1.82 11.34
C ASP A 46 -1.85 0.83 11.47
N GLY A 47 -2.41 0.39 10.33
CA GLY A 47 -3.63 -0.42 10.27
C GLY A 47 -4.83 0.32 9.68
N GLU A 48 -4.82 1.66 9.73
CA GLU A 48 -5.91 2.52 9.24
C GLU A 48 -5.42 3.55 8.22
N LYS A 49 -4.20 4.08 8.37
CA LYS A 49 -3.62 5.11 7.52
C LYS A 49 -2.09 5.02 7.45
N PHE A 50 -1.53 5.69 6.44
CA PHE A 50 -0.09 5.94 6.37
C PHE A 50 0.27 7.11 7.27
N LEU A 51 1.27 6.90 8.12
CA LEU A 51 1.85 7.92 8.98
C LEU A 51 2.85 8.75 8.18
N ASP A 52 2.71 10.06 8.27
CA ASP A 52 3.76 10.97 7.79
C ASP A 52 4.97 10.84 8.71
N SER A 53 6.13 10.54 8.12
CA SER A 53 7.41 10.67 8.82
C SER A 53 7.57 12.14 9.23
N ALA A 54 7.62 12.37 10.55
CA ALA A 54 7.83 13.69 11.14
C ALA A 54 9.19 14.30 10.75
#